data_AF-A0A2Z6P5Y0-F1
#
_entry.id   AF-A0A2Z6P5Y0-F1
#
_cell.length_a   1.000
_cell.length_b   1.000
_cell.length_c   1.000
_cell.angle_alpha   90.00
_cell.angle_beta   90.00
_cell.angle_gamma   90.00
#
_symmetry.space_group_name_H-M   'P 1'
#
loop_
_entity.id
_entity.type
_entity.pdbx_description
1 polymer ?
#
loop_
_entity_poly.entity_id
_entity_poly.type
_entity_poly.pdbx_seq_one_letter_code
_entity_poly.pdbx_strand_id
1 'polypeptide(L)'
;MKKVLILMMLMMLGNIDITKGAKKVSWKVHTLFSVECQNYFDWQTVGLMNSYRKAKQPGPITRLLSCTDEEKKNYKGMHLAPTFEVPSMSRHPRTGDW
;
A
#
# COMPACT_ATOMS: atom_id res chain seq x y z
N MET A 1 27.81 48.92 -16.62
CA MET A 1 28.66 47.84 -16.05
C MET A 1 28.14 47.29 -14.73
N LYS A 2 27.86 48.12 -13.70
CA LYS A 2 27.37 47.63 -12.39
C LYS A 2 26.07 46.79 -12.44
N LYS A 3 25.09 47.17 -13.27
CA LYS A 3 23.82 46.44 -13.42
C LYS A 3 23.98 45.06 -14.08
N VAL A 4 24.94 44.93 -15.00
CA VAL A 4 25.28 43.65 -15.67
C VAL A 4 25.96 42.71 -14.68
N LEU A 5 26.83 43.25 -13.82
CA LEU A 5 27.51 42.49 -12.78
C LEU A 5 26.53 41.91 -11.74
N ILE A 6 25.51 42.69 -11.35
CA ILE A 6 24.45 42.25 -10.43
C ILE A 6 23.61 41.13 -11.06
N LEU A 7 23.27 41.25 -12.35
CA LEU A 7 22.50 40.23 -13.06
C LEU A 7 23.28 38.91 -13.21
N MET A 8 24.58 38.99 -13.49
CA MET A 8 25.45 37.80 -13.52
C MET A 8 25.57 37.16 -12.13
N MET A 9 25.66 37.95 -11.06
CA MET A 9 25.75 37.43 -9.69
C MET A 9 24.46 36.70 -9.27
N LEU A 10 23.30 37.18 -9.70
CA LEU A 10 22.00 36.51 -9.50
C LEU A 10 21.87 35.20 -10.30
N MET A 11 22.38 35.15 -11.54
CA MET A 11 22.41 33.92 -12.34
C MET A 11 23.35 32.87 -11.74
N MET A 12 24.49 33.29 -11.16
CA MET A 12 25.44 32.38 -10.51
C MET A 12 24.92 31.82 -9.16
N LEU A 13 24.02 32.54 -8.48
CA LEU A 13 23.34 32.10 -7.26
C LEU A 13 22.07 31.25 -7.54
N GLY A 14 21.62 31.17 -8.80
CA GLY A 14 20.36 30.54 -9.21
C GLY A 14 20.38 29.00 -9.30
N ASN A 15 21.53 28.34 -9.08
CA ASN A 15 21.61 26.88 -9.05
C ASN A 15 21.29 26.31 -7.65
N ILE A 16 20.20 26.79 -7.04
CA ILE A 16 19.62 26.09 -5.89
C ILE A 16 18.88 24.90 -6.45
N ASP A 17 19.57 23.77 -6.47
CA ASP A 17 19.02 22.47 -6.82
C ASP A 17 18.03 22.04 -5.72
N ILE A 18 16.76 22.48 -5.86
CA ILE A 18 15.63 22.21 -4.95
C ILE A 18 15.35 20.69 -4.82
N THR A 19 16.02 19.84 -5.59
CA THR A 19 15.78 18.40 -5.63
C THR A 19 16.51 17.60 -4.53
N LYS A 20 17.49 18.19 -3.82
CA LYS A 20 18.29 17.47 -2.80
C LYS A 20 17.60 17.21 -1.45
N GLY A 21 16.29 17.39 -1.37
CA GLY A 21 15.49 17.26 -0.15
C GLY A 21 14.51 16.08 -0.13
N ALA A 22 14.53 15.19 -1.13
CA ALA A 22 13.69 13.98 -1.10
C ALA A 22 14.23 13.01 -0.02
N LYS A 23 13.82 13.26 1.24
CA LYS A 23 14.07 12.40 2.39
C LYS A 23 13.65 10.98 1.99
N LYS A 24 14.62 10.06 1.92
CA LYS A 24 14.35 8.63 1.62
C LYS A 24 13.32 8.16 2.63
N VAL A 25 12.07 7.98 2.21
CA VAL A 25 10.99 7.57 3.11
C VAL A 25 11.29 6.13 3.50
N SER A 26 11.92 5.98 4.67
CA SER A 26 12.01 4.69 5.36
C SER A 26 10.58 4.35 5.77
N TRP A 27 9.94 3.46 5.01
CA TRP A 27 8.65 2.89 5.37
C TRP A 27 8.84 2.08 6.65
N LYS A 28 8.56 2.69 7.82
CA LYS A 28 8.71 2.03 9.12
C LYS A 28 7.57 1.06 9.44
N VAL A 29 6.49 1.09 8.65
CA VAL A 29 5.26 0.34 8.90
C VAL A 29 4.87 -0.40 7.63
N HIS A 30 4.54 -1.68 7.77
CA HIS A 30 3.92 -2.52 6.75
C HIS A 30 2.53 -2.89 7.25
N THR A 31 1.49 -2.50 6.53
CA THR A 31 0.11 -2.78 6.94
C THR A 31 -0.31 -4.17 6.47
N LEU A 32 -0.76 -5.00 7.40
CA LEU A 32 -1.35 -6.31 7.09
C LEU A 32 -2.83 -6.29 7.45
N PHE A 33 -3.64 -6.91 6.62
CA PHE A 33 -5.04 -7.18 6.93
C PHE A 33 -5.44 -8.56 6.43
N SER A 34 -6.20 -9.29 7.23
CA SER A 34 -6.67 -10.64 6.93
C SER A 34 -8.12 -10.62 6.47
N VAL A 35 -8.41 -11.38 5.43
CA VAL A 35 -9.77 -11.58 4.93
C VAL A 35 -9.96 -12.99 4.39
N GLU A 36 -11.21 -13.36 4.13
CA GLU A 36 -11.56 -14.66 3.53
C GLU A 36 -12.05 -14.52 2.07
N CYS A 37 -12.10 -15.64 1.34
CA CYS A 37 -12.62 -15.72 -0.04
C CYS A 37 -14.17 -15.58 -0.11
N GLN A 38 -14.71 -14.42 0.29
CA GLN A 38 -16.15 -14.15 0.23
C GLN A 38 -16.43 -12.74 -0.30
N ASN A 39 -17.59 -12.57 -0.96
CA ASN A 39 -17.99 -11.29 -1.56
C ASN A 39 -18.06 -10.14 -0.53
N TYR A 40 -18.41 -10.44 0.72
CA TYR A 40 -18.43 -9.46 1.80
C TYR A 40 -17.04 -8.85 2.05
N PHE A 41 -16.03 -9.71 2.15
CA PHE A 41 -14.64 -9.32 2.34
C PHE A 41 -14.04 -8.62 1.10
N ASP A 42 -14.52 -8.94 -0.09
CA ASP A 42 -14.12 -8.23 -1.31
C ASP A 42 -14.56 -6.77 -1.29
N TRP A 43 -15.82 -6.50 -0.91
CA TRP A 43 -16.30 -5.13 -0.74
C TRP A 43 -15.55 -4.37 0.34
N GLN A 44 -15.24 -5.02 1.46
CA GLN A 44 -14.40 -4.42 2.50
C GLN A 44 -12.98 -4.13 1.98
N THR A 45 -12.39 -5.02 1.19
CA THR A 45 -11.07 -4.84 0.57
C THR A 45 -11.07 -3.62 -0.35
N VAL A 46 -12.09 -3.46 -1.21
CA VAL A 46 -12.22 -2.29 -2.08
C VAL A 46 -12.30 -0.99 -1.27
N GLY A 47 -13.15 -0.97 -0.23
CA GLY A 47 -13.30 0.18 0.66
C GLY A 47 -12.01 0.52 1.40
N LEU A 48 -11.30 -0.50 1.91
CA LEU A 48 -10.03 -0.34 2.62
C LEU A 48 -8.94 0.20 1.68
N MET A 49 -8.75 -0.40 0.51
CA MET A 49 -7.70 0.02 -0.43
C MET A 49 -7.92 1.45 -0.94
N ASN A 50 -9.18 1.83 -1.18
CA ASN A 50 -9.52 3.22 -1.51
C ASN A 50 -9.21 4.18 -0.35
N SER A 51 -9.60 3.82 0.88
CA SER A 51 -9.35 4.63 2.08
C SER A 51 -7.86 4.77 2.39
N TYR A 52 -7.10 3.68 2.28
CA TYR A 52 -5.65 3.63 2.48
C TYR A 52 -4.92 4.62 1.55
N ARG A 53 -5.30 4.63 0.27
CA ARG A 53 -4.76 5.57 -0.73
C ARG A 53 -5.16 7.01 -0.43
N LYS A 54 -6.43 7.26 -0.11
CA LYS A 54 -6.94 8.62 0.19
C LYS A 54 -6.29 9.22 1.44
N ALA A 55 -6.09 8.41 2.47
CA ALA A 55 -5.43 8.82 3.71
C ALA A 55 -3.92 9.02 3.56
N LYS A 56 -3.32 8.65 2.42
CA LYS A 56 -1.87 8.70 2.18
C LYS A 56 -1.09 7.94 3.26
N GLN A 57 -1.62 6.79 3.67
CA GLN A 57 -0.95 5.95 4.66
C GLN A 57 0.45 5.57 4.16
N PRO A 58 1.49 5.74 5.01
CA PRO A 58 2.84 5.42 4.60
C PRO A 58 3.04 3.91 4.58
N GLY A 59 3.80 3.44 3.60
CA GLY A 59 4.32 2.08 3.54
C GLY A 59 3.46 1.14 2.70
N PRO A 60 3.98 -0.07 2.47
CA PRO A 60 3.26 -1.13 1.78
C PRO A 60 2.07 -1.63 2.59
N ILE A 61 1.09 -2.17 1.86
CA ILE A 61 -0.06 -2.90 2.41
C ILE A 61 -0.14 -4.28 1.74
N THR A 62 -0.39 -5.32 2.53
CA THR A 62 -0.58 -6.69 2.03
C THR A 62 -1.80 -7.32 2.68
N ARG A 63 -2.62 -7.96 1.84
CA ARG A 63 -3.78 -8.75 2.20
C ARG A 63 -3.36 -10.19 2.46
N LEU A 64 -3.68 -10.72 3.63
CA LEU A 64 -3.60 -12.14 3.92
C LEU A 64 -4.95 -12.76 3.56
N LEU A 65 -4.97 -13.58 2.51
CA LEU A 65 -6.21 -14.15 1.98
C LEU A 65 -6.33 -15.62 2.39
N SER A 66 -7.30 -15.90 3.26
CA SER A 66 -7.62 -17.22 3.80
C SER A 66 -8.77 -17.83 3.00
N CYS A 67 -8.53 -18.93 2.30
CA CYS A 67 -9.54 -19.59 1.48
C CYS A 67 -9.52 -21.09 1.67
N THR A 68 -10.70 -21.70 1.74
CA THR A 68 -10.85 -23.13 1.50
C THR A 68 -10.57 -23.46 0.04
N ASP A 69 -10.26 -24.72 -0.24
CA ASP A 69 -10.00 -25.19 -1.61
C ASP A 69 -11.25 -25.00 -2.50
N GLU A 70 -12.45 -25.13 -1.93
CA GLU A 70 -13.72 -24.92 -2.61
C GLU A 70 -13.93 -23.47 -3.01
N GLU A 71 -13.71 -22.53 -2.09
CA GLU A 71 -13.86 -21.09 -2.34
C GLU A 71 -12.87 -20.61 -3.40
N LYS A 72 -11.63 -21.09 -3.32
CA LYS A 72 -10.54 -20.65 -4.20
C LYS A 72 -10.78 -20.99 -5.67
N LYS A 73 -11.43 -22.13 -5.98
CA LYS A 73 -11.66 -22.59 -7.37
C LYS A 73 -12.30 -21.53 -8.27
N ASN A 74 -13.21 -20.74 -7.71
CA ASN A 74 -13.98 -19.75 -8.46
C ASN A 74 -13.73 -18.31 -7.98
N TYR A 75 -12.76 -18.10 -7.09
CA TYR A 75 -12.49 -16.79 -6.52
C TYR A 75 -11.86 -15.86 -7.56
N LYS A 76 -12.45 -14.67 -7.75
CA LYS A 76 -12.01 -13.68 -8.75
C LYS A 76 -11.35 -12.46 -8.14
N GLY A 77 -11.38 -12.32 -6.82
CA GLY A 77 -10.94 -11.12 -6.10
C GLY A 77 -9.43 -11.02 -5.85
N MET A 78 -8.59 -11.88 -6.46
CA MET A 78 -7.12 -11.86 -6.25
C MET A 78 -6.46 -10.51 -6.56
N HIS A 79 -7.05 -9.75 -7.49
CA HIS A 79 -6.53 -8.47 -7.96
C HIS A 79 -6.92 -7.26 -7.08
N LEU A 80 -7.77 -7.44 -6.07
CA LEU A 80 -8.32 -6.33 -5.27
C LEU A 80 -7.26 -5.64 -4.38
N ALA A 81 -6.21 -6.36 -3.98
CA ALA A 81 -5.09 -5.85 -3.18
C ALA A 81 -3.83 -6.70 -3.41
N PRO A 82 -2.62 -6.20 -3.07
CA PRO A 82 -1.42 -7.03 -2.99
C PRO A 82 -1.68 -8.19 -2.02
N THR A 83 -1.68 -9.42 -2.52
CA THR A 83 -2.22 -10.56 -1.79
C THR A 83 -1.15 -11.60 -1.53
N PHE A 84 -1.13 -12.10 -0.30
CA PHE A 84 -0.42 -13.30 0.11
C PHE A 84 -1.45 -14.32 0.58
N GLU A 85 -1.46 -15.49 -0.05
CA GLU A 85 -2.39 -16.56 0.28
C GLU A 85 -1.93 -17.30 1.54
N VAL A 86 -2.87 -17.58 2.44
CA VAL A 86 -2.63 -18.31 3.68
C VAL A 86 -3.62 -19.48 3.80
N PRO A 87 -3.28 -20.53 4.57
CA PRO A 87 -4.22 -21.63 4.82
C PRO A 87 -5.52 -21.13 5.42
N SER A 88 -6.64 -21.78 5.06
CA SER A 88 -7.90 -21.53 5.75
C SER A 88 -7.78 -21.87 7.22
N MET A 89 -8.14 -20.90 8.07
CA MET A 89 -8.30 -21.09 9.52
C MET A 89 -9.74 -20.82 9.95
N SER A 90 -10.67 -20.75 9.00
CA SER A 90 -12.12 -20.54 9.24
C SER A 90 -12.73 -21.67 10.06
N ARG A 91 -12.02 -22.80 10.20
CA ARG A 91 -12.34 -23.84 11.17
C ARG A 91 -11.08 -24.18 11.95
N HIS A 92 -11.13 -24.09 13.27
CA HIS A 92 -9.98 -24.34 14.11
C HIS A 92 -9.58 -25.83 14.03
N PRO A 93 -8.31 -26.16 13.73
CA PRO A 93 -7.88 -27.52 13.44
C PRO A 93 -7.91 -28.45 14.65
N ARG A 94 -7.94 -27.92 15.88
CA ARG A 94 -7.96 -28.74 17.11
C ARG A 94 -9.36 -28.95 17.70
N THR A 95 -10.20 -27.93 17.63
CA THR A 95 -11.51 -27.89 18.33
C THR A 95 -12.68 -27.92 17.35
N GLY A 96 -12.46 -27.56 16.09
CA GLY A 96 -13.46 -27.63 15.04
C GLY A 96 -14.53 -26.54 15.11
N ASP A 97 -14.36 -25.54 15.98
CA ASP A 97 -15.11 -24.29 15.99
C ASP A 97 -14.80 -23.45 14.76
N TRP A 98 -15.74 -22.58 14.41
CA TRP A 98 -15.71 -21.71 13.25
C TRP A 98 -15.43 -20.27 13.69
#